data_AF-A0A924KB47-F1
#
_entry.id   AF-A0A924KB47-F1
#
_cell.length_a   1.000
_cell.length_b   1.000
_cell.length_c   1.000
_cell.angle_alpha   90.00
_cell.angle_beta   90.00
_cell.angle_gamma   90.00
#
_symmetry.space_group_name_H-M   'P 1'
#
loop_
_entity.id
_entity.type
_entity.pdbx_description
1 polymer ?
#
loop_
_entity_poly.entity_id
_entity_poly.type
_entity_poly.pdbx_seq_one_letter_code
_entity_poly.pdbx_strand_id
1 'polypeptide(L)'
;MKTKILLFATVIIMAFVGCSKDADDSANSSAGFKGNEINGTWKETKSGFIVKISGVSGSALGNGVVLATGTAFPAGAKGGTCMKEVEHISGGYWNAYYYNYFDNGTWKQSGVIGMAMNDAGKEFKIGSAVYVKQP
;
A
#
# COMPACT_ATOMS: atom_id res chain seq x y z
N MET A 1 4.52 48.57 -10.34
CA MET A 1 3.90 47.23 -10.13
C MET A 1 4.84 46.18 -10.70
N LYS A 2 5.34 45.26 -9.87
CA LYS A 2 6.22 44.15 -10.30
C LYS A 2 5.46 42.84 -10.05
N THR A 3 4.89 42.26 -11.10
CA THR A 3 4.21 40.97 -11.03
C THR A 3 5.27 39.89 -10.84
N LYS A 4 5.33 39.29 -9.65
CA LYS A 4 6.13 38.10 -9.40
C LYS A 4 5.38 36.91 -9.99
N ILE A 5 5.92 36.36 -11.07
CA ILE A 5 5.47 35.08 -11.64
C ILE A 5 5.82 33.99 -10.63
N LEU A 6 4.81 33.52 -9.90
CA LEU A 6 4.92 32.35 -9.04
C LEU A 6 4.83 31.11 -9.94
N LEU A 7 6.00 30.61 -10.37
CA LEU A 7 6.11 29.34 -11.07
C LEU A 7 6.10 28.22 -10.01
N PHE A 8 4.92 27.80 -9.54
CA PHE A 8 4.81 26.55 -8.80
C PHE A 8 4.71 25.42 -9.82
N ALA A 9 5.85 24.76 -10.04
CA ALA A 9 5.95 23.56 -10.85
C ALA A 9 5.11 22.44 -10.20
N THR A 10 3.91 22.23 -10.74
CA THR A 10 3.12 21.03 -10.50
C THR A 10 3.89 19.86 -11.10
N VAL A 11 4.60 19.10 -10.27
CA VAL A 11 5.14 17.79 -10.66
C VAL A 11 3.96 16.84 -10.78
N ILE A 12 3.35 16.80 -11.96
CA ILE A 12 2.40 15.76 -12.35
C ILE A 12 3.25 14.52 -12.67
N ILE A 13 3.46 13.65 -11.69
CA ILE A 13 3.88 12.28 -11.98
C ILE A 13 2.63 11.54 -12.46
N MET A 14 2.42 11.56 -13.78
CA MET A 14 1.52 10.63 -14.44
C MET A 14 2.15 9.24 -14.39
N ALA A 15 1.66 8.36 -13.52
CA ALA A 15 2.02 6.94 -13.52
C ALA A 15 0.81 6.04 -13.20
N PHE A 16 -0.37 6.38 -13.72
CA PHE A 16 -1.57 5.55 -13.60
C PHE A 16 -2.17 5.25 -14.98
N VAL A 17 -1.49 4.48 -15.84
CA VAL A 17 -2.16 3.61 -16.83
C VAL A 17 -1.21 2.45 -17.17
N GLY A 18 -1.49 1.30 -16.58
CA GLY A 18 -0.78 0.05 -16.80
C GLY A 18 -0.89 -0.75 -15.52
N CYS A 19 -1.79 -1.74 -15.50
CA CYS A 19 -1.67 -2.82 -14.53
C CYS A 19 -0.21 -3.24 -14.56
N SER A 20 0.52 -3.05 -13.46
CA SER A 20 1.92 -3.44 -13.45
C SER A 20 1.96 -4.92 -13.81
N LYS A 21 2.93 -5.36 -14.62
CA LYS A 21 3.04 -6.78 -14.97
C LYS A 21 3.05 -7.67 -13.73
N ASP A 22 3.65 -7.19 -12.64
CA ASP A 22 3.59 -7.83 -11.32
C ASP A 22 2.15 -8.03 -10.81
N ALA A 23 1.26 -7.05 -10.97
CA ALA A 23 -0.15 -7.15 -10.58
C ALA A 23 -0.90 -8.17 -11.44
N ASP A 24 -0.69 -8.16 -12.75
CA ASP A 24 -1.34 -9.11 -13.67
C ASP A 24 -0.84 -10.55 -13.44
N ASP A 25 0.48 -10.74 -13.31
CA ASP A 25 1.08 -12.05 -13.02
C ASP A 25 0.58 -12.61 -11.68
N SER A 26 0.50 -11.75 -10.66
CA SER A 26 0.02 -12.14 -9.34
C SER A 26 -1.47 -12.47 -9.35
N ALA A 27 -2.29 -11.66 -10.02
CA ALA A 27 -3.75 -11.87 -10.13
C ALA A 27 -4.11 -13.18 -10.85
N ASN A 28 -3.26 -13.62 -11.79
CA ASN A 28 -3.43 -14.84 -12.56
C ASN A 28 -2.62 -16.04 -12.02
N SER A 29 -1.96 -15.90 -10.86
CA SER A 29 -1.16 -16.98 -10.29
C SER A 29 -2.03 -18.19 -9.90
N SER A 30 -1.53 -19.38 -10.18
CA SER A 30 -2.15 -20.66 -9.84
C SER A 30 -1.71 -21.23 -8.48
N ALA A 31 -0.98 -20.44 -7.67
CA ALA A 31 -0.42 -20.87 -6.38
C ALA A 31 -1.46 -21.16 -5.26
N GLY A 32 -2.76 -21.06 -5.56
CA GLY A 32 -3.84 -21.45 -4.64
C GLY A 32 -4.05 -20.48 -3.46
N PHE A 33 -3.77 -19.21 -3.67
CA PHE A 33 -3.89 -18.14 -2.67
C PHE A 33 -5.27 -18.08 -2.02
N LYS A 34 -5.26 -17.86 -0.70
CA LYS A 34 -6.45 -17.49 0.09
C LYS A 34 -6.41 -16.01 0.44
N GLY A 35 -7.57 -15.35 0.43
CA GLY A 35 -7.65 -13.92 0.71
C GLY A 35 -7.06 -13.48 2.06
N ASN A 36 -6.98 -14.37 3.05
CA ASN A 36 -6.40 -14.06 4.36
C ASN A 36 -4.87 -14.11 4.42
N GLU A 37 -4.16 -14.50 3.35
CA GLU A 37 -2.70 -14.64 3.35
C GLU A 37 -1.95 -13.30 3.43
N ILE A 38 -2.58 -12.22 2.99
CA ILE A 38 -2.08 -10.84 3.13
C ILE A 38 -2.05 -10.37 4.59
N ASN A 39 -2.80 -11.02 5.49
CA ASN A 39 -2.72 -10.69 6.92
C ASN A 39 -1.31 -10.96 7.46
N GLY A 40 -0.80 -10.00 8.23
CA GLY A 40 0.53 -10.07 8.82
C GLY A 40 1.18 -8.71 8.98
N THR A 41 2.43 -8.73 9.42
CA THR A 41 3.28 -7.55 9.52
C THR A 41 4.22 -7.52 8.32
N TRP A 42 4.35 -6.36 7.68
CA TRP A 42 5.07 -6.19 6.44
C TRP A 42 5.98 -4.98 6.53
N LYS A 43 7.24 -5.15 6.12
CA LYS A 43 8.25 -4.08 6.12
C LYS A 43 8.60 -3.68 4.70
N GLU A 44 8.43 -2.41 4.37
CA GLU A 44 8.90 -1.84 3.11
C GLU A 44 10.43 -1.71 3.15
N THR A 45 11.08 -2.23 2.11
CA THR A 45 12.53 -2.47 2.11
C THR A 45 13.38 -1.20 2.03
N LYS A 46 12.90 -0.12 1.42
CA LYS A 46 13.69 1.11 1.21
C LYS A 46 13.60 2.09 2.39
N SER A 47 12.40 2.34 2.87
CA SER A 47 12.09 3.31 3.93
C SER A 47 12.13 2.71 5.33
N GLY A 48 12.03 1.38 5.43
CA GLY A 48 11.87 0.68 6.71
C GLY A 48 10.49 0.88 7.35
N PHE A 49 9.52 1.43 6.61
CA PHE A 49 8.12 1.51 7.02
C PHE A 49 7.57 0.11 7.34
N ILE A 50 6.82 -0.02 8.44
CA ILE A 50 6.20 -1.28 8.85
C ILE A 50 4.70 -1.08 9.00
N VAL A 51 3.94 -1.91 8.31
CA VAL A 51 2.47 -1.95 8.38
C VAL A 51 1.98 -3.32 8.82
N LYS A 52 0.95 -3.33 9.66
CA LYS A 52 0.19 -4.55 10.01
C LYS A 52 -1.11 -4.56 9.23
N ILE A 53 -1.27 -5.55 8.36
CA ILE A 53 -2.52 -5.84 7.66
C ILE A 53 -3.27 -6.90 8.46
N SER A 54 -4.56 -6.68 8.73
CA SER A 54 -5.39 -7.61 9.49
C SER A 54 -6.87 -7.51 9.12
N GLY A 55 -7.62 -8.58 9.39
CA GLY A 55 -9.07 -8.63 9.19
C GLY A 55 -9.51 -9.13 7.81
N VAL A 56 -8.58 -9.38 6.88
CA VAL A 56 -8.93 -9.89 5.55
C VAL A 56 -9.37 -11.34 5.65
N SER A 57 -10.53 -11.66 5.09
CA SER A 57 -11.02 -13.03 4.92
C SER A 57 -11.89 -13.12 3.65
N GLY A 58 -12.41 -14.31 3.32
CA GLY A 58 -13.26 -14.49 2.13
C GLY A 58 -14.57 -13.69 2.15
N SER A 59 -14.96 -13.11 3.29
CA SER A 59 -16.19 -12.32 3.44
C SER A 59 -15.97 -10.98 4.16
N ALA A 60 -14.73 -10.63 4.50
CA ALA A 60 -14.43 -9.43 5.27
C ALA A 60 -13.22 -8.69 4.70
N LEU A 61 -13.36 -7.37 4.66
CA LEU A 61 -12.31 -6.45 4.25
C LEU A 61 -11.38 -6.14 5.43
N GLY A 62 -10.09 -6.06 5.15
CA GLY A 62 -9.08 -5.76 6.16
C GLY A 62 -8.70 -4.29 6.26
N ASN A 63 -7.80 -4.00 7.20
CA ASN A 63 -7.19 -2.69 7.40
C ASN A 63 -5.68 -2.82 7.59
N GLY A 64 -4.94 -1.77 7.19
CA GLY A 64 -3.51 -1.60 7.42
C GLY A 64 -3.22 -0.52 8.45
N VAL A 65 -2.50 -0.88 9.52
CA VAL A 65 -2.12 0.04 10.61
C VAL A 65 -0.61 0.22 10.64
N VAL A 66 -0.15 1.46 10.77
CA VAL A 66 1.28 1.81 10.86
C VAL A 66 1.87 1.34 12.18
N LEU A 67 2.82 0.41 12.14
CA LEU A 67 3.59 -0.03 13.32
C LEU A 67 4.91 0.73 13.48
N ALA A 68 5.57 1.04 12.36
CA ALA A 68 6.76 1.88 12.34
C ALA A 68 6.74 2.76 11.09
N THR A 69 7.11 4.03 11.24
CA THR A 69 6.98 5.03 10.18
C THR A 69 8.13 4.96 9.18
N GLY A 70 9.31 4.49 9.60
CA GLY A 70 10.53 4.54 8.79
C GLY A 70 10.80 5.98 8.34
N THR A 71 11.26 6.13 7.10
CA THR A 71 11.37 7.43 6.43
C THR A 71 10.14 7.79 5.58
N ALA A 72 9.11 6.93 5.54
CA ALA A 72 7.92 7.13 4.72
C ALA A 72 6.90 8.10 5.34
N PHE A 73 6.86 8.17 6.67
CA PHE A 73 5.92 9.00 7.42
C PHE A 73 6.61 9.72 8.59
N PRO A 74 6.08 10.88 9.05
CA PRO A 74 6.49 11.48 10.31
C PRO A 74 6.07 10.62 11.50
N ALA A 75 6.75 10.77 12.64
CA ALA A 75 6.56 9.93 13.83
C ALA A 75 5.11 9.88 14.35
N GLY A 76 4.36 10.99 14.22
CA GLY A 76 2.96 11.09 14.65
C GLY A 76 1.99 10.19 13.87
N ALA A 77 2.39 9.64 12.72
CA ALA A 77 1.58 8.72 11.94
C ALA A 77 1.51 7.30 12.55
N LYS A 78 2.38 6.97 13.52
CA LYS A 78 2.39 5.64 14.15
C LYS A 78 1.05 5.34 14.82
N GLY A 79 0.52 4.14 14.60
CA GLY A 79 -0.80 3.71 15.07
C GLY A 79 -1.97 4.15 14.19
N GLY A 80 -1.73 4.98 13.18
CA GLY A 80 -2.77 5.39 12.22
C GLY A 80 -3.12 4.31 11.20
N THR A 81 -4.32 4.43 10.63
CA THR A 81 -4.80 3.56 9.55
C THR A 81 -4.35 4.11 8.20
N CYS A 82 -3.33 3.49 7.60
CA CYS A 82 -2.80 3.89 6.29
C CYS A 82 -3.48 3.17 5.12
N MET A 83 -4.18 2.06 5.38
CA MET A 83 -4.96 1.33 4.39
C MET A 83 -6.31 0.91 4.97
N LYS A 84 -7.37 1.03 4.17
CA LYS A 84 -8.70 0.49 4.47
C LYS A 84 -9.22 -0.34 3.32
N GLU A 85 -10.18 -1.20 3.64
CA GLU A 85 -10.87 -2.03 2.66
C GLU A 85 -9.90 -2.89 1.86
N VAL A 86 -8.98 -3.55 2.58
CA VAL A 86 -8.06 -4.50 1.95
C VAL A 86 -8.89 -5.70 1.49
N GLU A 87 -9.02 -5.85 0.18
CA GLU A 87 -9.90 -6.81 -0.49
C GLU A 87 -9.07 -7.78 -1.35
N HIS A 88 -9.37 -9.07 -1.25
CA HIS A 88 -8.80 -10.08 -2.14
C HIS A 88 -9.57 -10.07 -3.47
N ILE A 89 -8.87 -9.92 -4.58
CA ILE A 89 -9.50 -9.82 -5.91
C ILE A 89 -9.40 -11.15 -6.63
N SER A 90 -8.18 -11.65 -6.85
CA SER A 90 -7.89 -12.93 -7.49
C SER A 90 -6.43 -13.31 -7.29
N GLY A 91 -6.09 -14.60 -7.38
CA GLY A 91 -4.70 -15.06 -7.27
C GLY A 91 -4.00 -14.46 -6.04
N GLY A 92 -2.78 -13.97 -6.21
CA GLY A 92 -2.01 -13.24 -5.21
C GLY A 92 -2.27 -11.73 -5.18
N TYR A 93 -3.40 -11.26 -5.71
CA TYR A 93 -3.66 -9.83 -5.88
C TYR A 93 -4.76 -9.31 -4.94
N TRP A 94 -4.45 -8.20 -4.26
CA TRP A 94 -5.37 -7.46 -3.39
C TRP A 94 -5.43 -5.99 -3.79
N ASN A 95 -6.54 -5.33 -3.51
CA ASN A 95 -6.67 -3.88 -3.57
C ASN A 95 -6.91 -3.29 -2.17
N ALA A 96 -6.61 -2.01 -2.00
CA ALA A 96 -7.00 -1.26 -0.81
C ALA A 96 -7.13 0.24 -1.11
N TYR A 97 -7.94 0.94 -0.32
CA TYR A 97 -7.88 2.38 -0.24
C TYR A 97 -6.67 2.82 0.59
N TYR A 98 -5.77 3.61 0.00
CA TYR A 98 -4.65 4.18 0.73
C TYR A 98 -4.99 5.56 1.28
N TYR A 99 -4.48 5.83 2.49
CA TYR A 99 -4.68 7.08 3.20
C TYR A 99 -3.34 7.78 3.35
N ASN A 100 -3.31 9.07 3.03
CA ASN A 100 -2.16 9.93 3.28
C ASN A 100 -2.29 10.57 4.66
N TYR A 101 -1.15 10.68 5.35
CA TYR A 101 -1.03 11.43 6.59
C TYR A 101 -0.66 12.88 6.27
N PHE A 102 -1.34 13.83 6.90
CA PHE A 102 -1.08 15.25 6.78
C PHE A 102 -0.43 15.78 8.06
N ASP A 103 0.37 16.84 7.95
CA ASP A 103 1.14 17.43 9.07
C ASP A 103 0.27 17.88 10.24
N ASN A 104 -1.03 18.10 10.02
CA ASN A 104 -2.01 18.42 11.05
C ASN A 104 -2.53 17.19 11.84
N GLY A 105 -1.96 16.00 11.64
CA GLY A 105 -2.35 14.77 12.33
C GLY A 105 -3.51 14.00 11.69
N THR A 106 -4.00 14.43 10.52
CA THR A 106 -5.16 13.81 9.88
C THR A 106 -4.80 12.78 8.83
N TRP A 107 -5.66 11.77 8.67
CA TRP A 107 -5.56 10.76 7.60
C TRP A 107 -6.67 11.00 6.58
N LYS A 108 -6.34 11.04 5.29
CA LYS A 108 -7.31 11.22 4.22
C LYS A 108 -7.10 10.23 3.09
N GLN A 109 -8.18 9.59 2.66
CA GLN A 109 -8.17 8.69 1.50
C GLN A 109 -7.67 9.44 0.27
N SER A 110 -6.70 8.85 -0.41
CA SER A 110 -6.01 9.49 -1.53
C SER A 110 -6.09 8.67 -2.83
N GLY A 111 -6.54 7.43 -2.76
CA GLY A 111 -6.84 6.61 -3.94
C GLY A 111 -6.86 5.12 -3.63
N VAL A 112 -6.73 4.31 -4.68
CA VAL A 112 -6.65 2.83 -4.61
C VAL A 112 -5.23 2.39 -4.95
N ILE A 113 -4.72 1.42 -4.21
CA ILE A 113 -3.46 0.73 -4.48
C ILE A 113 -3.71 -0.75 -4.73
N GLY A 114 -2.89 -1.32 -5.61
CA GLY A 114 -2.78 -2.76 -5.83
C GLY A 114 -1.61 -3.35 -5.04
N MET A 115 -1.82 -4.51 -4.44
CA MET A 115 -0.83 -5.30 -3.72
C MET A 115 -0.67 -6.64 -4.43
N ALA A 116 0.49 -6.83 -5.07
CA ALA A 116 0.82 -8.04 -5.82
C ALA A 116 1.74 -8.91 -4.98
N MET A 117 1.24 -10.02 -4.45
CA MET A 117 2.00 -10.97 -3.65
C MET A 117 2.73 -11.98 -4.54
N ASN A 118 3.94 -12.36 -4.14
CA ASN A 118 4.67 -13.44 -4.79
C ASN A 118 4.11 -14.83 -4.39
N ASP A 119 4.33 -15.84 -5.21
CA ASP A 119 3.83 -17.22 -4.97
C ASP A 119 4.29 -17.84 -3.63
N ALA A 120 5.40 -17.35 -3.06
CA ALA A 120 5.89 -17.80 -1.76
C ALA A 120 5.09 -17.23 -0.56
N GLY A 121 4.25 -16.21 -0.79
CA GLY A 121 3.50 -15.53 0.26
C GLY A 121 4.38 -14.76 1.25
N LYS A 122 5.61 -14.41 0.85
CA LYS A 122 6.62 -13.76 1.71
C LYS A 122 6.89 -12.31 1.35
N GLU A 123 6.47 -11.89 0.17
CA GLU A 123 6.66 -10.54 -0.33
C GLU A 123 5.42 -10.09 -1.09
N PHE A 124 5.07 -8.82 -0.99
CA PHE A 124 4.21 -8.18 -1.98
C PHE A 124 4.77 -6.85 -2.44
N LYS A 125 4.30 -6.38 -3.60
CA LYS A 125 4.66 -5.08 -4.17
C LYS A 125 3.48 -4.14 -4.25
N ILE A 126 3.76 -2.84 -4.04
CA ILE A 126 2.88 -1.73 -4.40
C ILE A 126 3.67 -0.82 -5.34
N GLY A 127 3.34 -0.82 -6.63
CA GLY A 127 4.18 -0.16 -7.64
C GLY A 127 5.62 -0.70 -7.59
N SER A 128 6.59 0.17 -7.34
CA SER A 128 8.02 -0.19 -7.20
C SER A 128 8.49 -0.42 -5.76
N ALA A 129 7.59 -0.28 -4.78
CA ALA A 129 7.87 -0.52 -3.37
C ALA A 129 7.68 -2.01 -3.05
N VAL A 130 8.64 -2.57 -2.32
CA VAL A 130 8.69 -4.01 -1.97
C VAL A 130 8.50 -4.16 -0.49
N TYR A 131 7.53 -5.00 -0.09
CA TYR A 131 7.16 -5.27 1.29
C TYR A 131 7.41 -6.72 1.65
N VAL A 132 8.25 -6.96 2.65
CA VAL A 132 8.64 -8.31 3.09
C VAL A 132 7.93 -8.65 4.38
N LYS A 133 7.36 -9.86 4.44
CA LYS A 133 6.66 -10.39 5.63
C LYS A 133 7.63 -10.48 6.81
N GLN A 134 7.23 -9.96 7.96
CA GLN A 134 7.99 -10.05 9.19
C GLN A 134 7.55 -11.30 9.99
N PRO A 135 8.45 -11.88 10.80
CA PRO A 135 8.13 -13.01 11.68
C PRO A 135 6.99 -12.72 12.66
#